data_AF-A0A653U2N2-F1
#
_entry.id   AF-A0A653U2N2-F1
#
_cell.length_a   1.000
_cell.length_b   1.000
_cell.length_c   1.000
_cell.angle_alpha   90.00
_cell.angle_beta   90.00
_cell.angle_gamma   90.00
#
_symmetry.space_group_name_H-M   'P 1'
#
loop_
_entity.id
_entity.type
_entity.pdbx_description
1 polymer ?
#
loop_
_entity_poly.entity_id
_entity_poly.type
_entity_poly.pdbx_seq_one_letter_code
_entity_poly.pdbx_strand_id
1 'polypeptide(L)'
;MSVRITAPVAGLNGTGVGGLQFENSIAETDNQAIIDYCIAQGYTVEPITDDGKPAGLDELTIAQLDELAAVEEIDLKGHKASKQTRVDAIEAARKAKAEQEQQDALDHTYVVTYKDAAGDEVKVDYIGRDVDQVREAFGSAEEYLGAEILTVDEKLTGEPTEQA
;
A
#
# COMPACT_ATOMS: atom_id res chain seq x y z
N MET A 1 1.04 -15.40 -19.83
CA MET A 1 2.17 -15.27 -18.87
C MET A 1 1.63 -15.67 -17.51
N SER A 2 2.33 -16.50 -16.75
CA SER A 2 1.86 -16.86 -15.40
C SER A 2 2.26 -15.78 -14.41
N VAL A 3 1.36 -15.46 -13.50
CA VAL A 3 1.58 -14.51 -12.41
C VAL A 3 1.19 -15.14 -11.08
N ARG A 4 1.86 -14.68 -10.04
CA ARG A 4 1.48 -14.86 -8.65
C ARG A 4 0.57 -13.69 -8.24
N ILE A 5 -0.55 -14.03 -7.64
CA ILE A 5 -1.52 -13.11 -7.05
C ILE A 5 -1.40 -13.21 -5.54
N THR A 6 -1.13 -12.10 -4.87
CA THR A 6 -1.16 -12.00 -3.41
C THR A 6 -2.39 -11.22 -2.98
N ALA A 7 -3.24 -11.84 -2.16
CA ALA A 7 -4.43 -11.22 -1.62
C ALA A 7 -4.07 -10.16 -0.57
N PRO A 8 -4.83 -9.05 -0.49
CA PRO A 8 -4.62 -8.02 0.53
C PRO A 8 -4.91 -8.53 1.95
N VAL A 9 -5.70 -9.60 2.07
CA VAL A 9 -6.03 -10.23 3.35
C VAL A 9 -5.01 -11.34 3.64
N ALA A 10 -4.20 -11.14 4.66
CA ALA A 10 -3.23 -12.14 5.12
C ALA A 10 -3.92 -13.42 5.62
N GLY A 11 -3.35 -14.57 5.28
CA GLY A 11 -3.82 -15.88 5.70
C GLY A 11 -5.02 -16.43 4.93
N LEU A 12 -5.38 -15.83 3.78
CA LEU A 12 -6.48 -16.32 2.95
C LEU A 12 -6.16 -17.72 2.40
N ASN A 13 -7.04 -18.69 2.65
CA ASN A 13 -6.91 -20.06 2.15
C ASN A 13 -8.22 -20.52 1.53
N GLY A 14 -8.14 -21.26 0.42
CA GLY A 14 -9.30 -21.82 -0.28
C GLY A 14 -9.59 -21.15 -1.62
N THR A 15 -10.76 -21.45 -2.19
CA THR A 15 -11.17 -20.93 -3.49
C THR A 15 -11.58 -19.46 -3.37
N GLY A 16 -10.87 -18.58 -4.07
CA GLY A 16 -11.12 -17.15 -4.16
C GLY A 16 -11.71 -16.74 -5.52
N VAL A 17 -11.43 -15.49 -5.89
CA VAL A 17 -11.90 -14.88 -7.15
C VAL A 17 -11.61 -15.76 -8.36
N GLY A 18 -12.58 -15.88 -9.27
CA GLY A 18 -12.37 -16.57 -10.55
C GLY A 18 -12.05 -18.06 -10.43
N GLY A 19 -12.24 -18.66 -9.24
CA GLY A 19 -11.85 -20.04 -8.96
C GLY A 19 -10.37 -20.20 -8.61
N LEU A 20 -9.64 -19.11 -8.36
CA LEU A 20 -8.25 -19.17 -7.90
C LEU A 20 -8.16 -19.93 -6.58
N GLN A 21 -7.22 -20.85 -6.50
CA GLN A 21 -6.92 -21.53 -5.25
C GLN A 21 -5.85 -20.73 -4.50
N PHE A 22 -6.25 -20.08 -3.40
CA PHE A 22 -5.32 -19.39 -2.52
C PHE A 22 -4.77 -20.33 -1.45
N GLU A 23 -3.46 -20.29 -1.27
CA GLU A 23 -2.73 -20.91 -0.17
C GLU A 23 -1.86 -19.84 0.50
N ASN A 24 -2.11 -19.57 1.79
CA ASN A 24 -1.45 -18.49 2.53
C ASN A 24 -1.51 -17.12 1.83
N SER A 25 -2.67 -16.76 1.31
CA SER A 25 -2.94 -15.53 0.55
C SER A 25 -2.28 -15.46 -0.83
N ILE A 26 -1.68 -16.54 -1.30
CA ILE A 26 -1.02 -16.61 -2.60
C ILE A 26 -1.80 -17.54 -3.54
N ALA A 27 -2.04 -17.10 -4.76
CA ALA A 27 -2.56 -17.93 -5.85
C ALA A 27 -1.72 -17.71 -7.11
N GLU A 28 -1.79 -18.65 -8.06
CA GLU A 28 -1.09 -18.54 -9.34
C GLU A 28 -2.10 -18.66 -10.49
N THR A 29 -1.93 -17.85 -11.53
CA THR A 29 -2.79 -17.90 -12.72
C THR A 29 -2.11 -17.32 -13.95
N ASP A 30 -2.49 -17.81 -15.12
CA ASP A 30 -2.16 -17.21 -16.42
C ASP A 30 -3.40 -16.58 -17.10
N ASN A 31 -4.57 -16.62 -16.45
CA ASN A 31 -5.81 -16.14 -17.02
C ASN A 31 -5.92 -14.61 -16.92
N GLN A 32 -5.72 -13.93 -18.04
CA GLN A 32 -5.72 -12.47 -18.13
C GLN A 32 -6.96 -11.81 -17.51
N ALA A 33 -8.16 -12.38 -17.71
CA ALA A 33 -9.39 -11.79 -17.17
C ALA A 33 -9.42 -11.80 -15.63
N ILE A 34 -8.80 -12.81 -15.01
CA ILE A 34 -8.67 -12.89 -13.56
C ILE A 34 -7.60 -11.91 -13.08
N ILE A 35 -6.48 -11.80 -13.82
CA ILE A 35 -5.40 -10.85 -13.53
C ILE A 35 -5.93 -9.42 -13.51
N ASP A 36 -6.63 -8.99 -14.57
CA ASP A 36 -7.21 -7.65 -14.68
C ASP A 36 -8.18 -7.34 -13.53
N TYR A 37 -9.00 -8.32 -13.14
CA TYR A 37 -9.89 -8.19 -12.00
C TYR A 37 -9.11 -8.03 -10.68
N CYS A 38 -8.10 -8.87 -10.43
CA CYS A 38 -7.30 -8.83 -9.21
C CYS A 38 -6.61 -7.47 -9.04
N ILE A 39 -6.07 -6.90 -10.12
CA ILE A 39 -5.46 -5.56 -10.11
C ILE A 39 -6.50 -4.51 -9.71
N ALA A 40 -7.67 -4.53 -10.36
CA ALA A 40 -8.76 -3.59 -10.06
C ALA A 40 -9.31 -3.73 -8.63
N GLN A 41 -9.03 -4.84 -7.94
CA GLN A 41 -9.42 -5.08 -6.55
C GLN A 41 -8.26 -4.89 -5.57
N GLY A 42 -7.11 -4.39 -6.01
CA GLY A 42 -5.98 -4.06 -5.14
C GLY A 42 -5.13 -5.27 -4.71
N TYR A 43 -5.21 -6.39 -5.43
CA TYR A 43 -4.30 -7.51 -5.21
C TYR A 43 -2.91 -7.18 -5.74
N THR A 44 -1.86 -7.69 -5.08
CA THR A 44 -0.51 -7.61 -5.64
C THR A 44 -0.36 -8.67 -6.72
N VAL A 45 0.10 -8.27 -7.90
CA VAL A 45 0.34 -9.18 -9.03
C VAL A 45 1.81 -9.18 -9.38
N GLU A 46 2.44 -10.34 -9.31
CA GLU A 46 3.86 -10.51 -9.57
C GLU A 46 4.11 -11.54 -10.67
N PRO A 47 4.98 -11.26 -11.63
CA PRO A 47 5.34 -12.21 -12.66
C PRO A 47 6.13 -13.39 -12.06
N ILE A 48 5.87 -14.61 -12.54
CA ILE A 48 6.60 -15.81 -12.09
C ILE A 48 7.25 -16.58 -13.26
N THR A 49 8.33 -17.29 -12.95
CA THR A 49 8.96 -18.25 -13.84
C THR A 49 8.17 -19.57 -13.89
N ASP A 50 8.52 -20.47 -14.82
CA ASP A 50 7.91 -21.80 -14.94
C ASP A 50 8.04 -22.64 -13.65
N ASP A 51 9.08 -22.36 -12.85
CA ASP A 51 9.32 -22.95 -11.53
C ASP A 51 8.51 -22.30 -10.38
N GLY A 52 7.56 -21.40 -10.67
CA GLY A 52 6.71 -20.73 -9.68
C GLY A 52 7.43 -19.70 -8.81
N LYS A 53 8.66 -19.31 -9.19
CA LYS A 53 9.47 -18.29 -8.47
C LYS A 53 9.16 -16.91 -9.03
N PRO A 54 9.19 -15.85 -8.21
CA PRO A 54 9.11 -14.49 -8.73
C PRO A 54 10.22 -14.29 -9.75
N ALA A 55 9.84 -13.93 -10.97
CA ALA A 55 10.78 -13.63 -12.03
C ALA A 55 11.41 -12.26 -11.74
N GLY A 56 12.74 -12.17 -11.73
CA GLY A 56 13.39 -10.87 -11.76
C GLY A 56 12.95 -10.09 -13.00
N LEU A 57 12.81 -8.77 -12.90
CA LEU A 57 12.46 -7.92 -14.06
C LEU A 57 13.49 -8.09 -15.19
N ASP A 58 14.75 -8.32 -14.83
CA ASP A 58 15.86 -8.65 -15.71
C ASP A 58 15.77 -10.04 -16.37
N GLU A 59 14.89 -10.93 -15.90
CA GLU A 59 14.62 -12.23 -16.51
C GLU A 59 13.45 -12.17 -17.51
N LEU A 60 12.59 -11.16 -17.40
CA LEU A 60 11.43 -10.99 -18.28
C LEU A 60 11.82 -10.57 -19.70
N THR A 61 11.09 -11.06 -20.69
CA THR A 61 11.24 -10.59 -22.08
C THR A 61 10.69 -9.17 -22.24
N ILE A 62 11.08 -8.48 -23.32
CA ILE A 62 10.53 -7.14 -23.62
C ILE A 62 9.00 -7.15 -23.70
N ALA A 63 8.41 -8.20 -24.29
CA ALA A 63 6.97 -8.34 -24.39
C ALA A 63 6.32 -8.51 -23.00
N GLN A 64 6.92 -9.30 -22.12
CA GLN A 64 6.44 -9.46 -20.75
C GLN A 64 6.59 -8.19 -19.91
N LEU A 65 7.63 -7.39 -20.15
CA LEU A 65 7.80 -6.08 -19.50
C LEU A 65 6.77 -5.07 -20.01
N ASP A 66 6.48 -5.04 -21.32
CA ASP A 66 5.41 -4.19 -21.87
C ASP A 66 4.02 -4.64 -21.34
N GLU A 67 3.77 -5.95 -21.19
CA GLU A 67 2.54 -6.51 -20.60
C GLU A 67 2.42 -6.17 -19.10
N LEU A 68 3.50 -6.36 -18.33
CA LEU A 68 3.57 -6.03 -16.91
C LEU A 68 3.33 -4.53 -16.68
N ALA A 69 3.95 -3.67 -17.48
CA ALA A 69 3.72 -2.23 -17.38
C ALA A 69 2.29 -1.83 -17.75
N ALA A 70 1.65 -2.50 -18.72
CA ALA A 70 0.25 -2.25 -19.03
C ALA A 70 -0.67 -2.67 -17.86
N VAL A 71 -0.37 -3.82 -17.25
CA VAL A 71 -1.05 -4.37 -16.07
C VAL A 71 -0.93 -3.44 -14.86
N GLU A 72 0.27 -2.93 -14.59
CA GLU A 72 0.53 -2.02 -13.47
C GLU A 72 0.21 -0.55 -13.80
N GLU A 73 -0.40 -0.29 -14.96
CA GLU A 73 -0.73 1.05 -15.48
C GLU A 73 0.48 2.01 -15.55
N ILE A 74 1.67 1.46 -15.79
CA ILE A 74 2.93 2.18 -15.91
C ILE A 74 3.12 2.65 -17.35
N ASP A 75 3.16 3.98 -17.55
CA ASP A 75 3.43 4.56 -18.86
C ASP A 75 4.93 4.40 -19.22
N LEU A 76 5.20 3.54 -20.20
CA LEU A 76 6.54 3.31 -20.73
C LEU A 76 6.96 4.30 -21.84
N LYS A 77 6.24 5.41 -22.09
CA LYS A 77 6.62 6.32 -23.19
C LYS A 77 7.98 6.93 -22.90
N GLY A 78 8.89 6.84 -23.88
CA GLY A 78 10.29 7.27 -23.73
C GLY A 78 11.23 6.18 -23.20
N HIS A 79 10.71 5.12 -22.58
CA HIS A 79 11.50 4.03 -21.99
C HIS A 79 11.54 2.76 -22.86
N LYS A 80 11.12 2.85 -24.12
CA LYS A 80 11.03 1.71 -25.05
C LYS A 80 12.34 1.38 -25.79
N ALA A 81 13.42 2.10 -25.53
CA ALA A 81 14.68 1.99 -26.28
C ALA A 81 15.41 0.65 -26.06
N SER A 82 15.33 0.07 -24.85
CA SER A 82 15.95 -1.23 -24.54
C SER A 82 15.14 -2.01 -23.51
N LYS A 83 15.55 -3.25 -23.23
CA LYS A 83 15.01 -4.04 -22.12
C LYS A 83 15.30 -3.34 -20.78
N GLN A 84 16.54 -2.91 -20.57
CA GLN A 84 16.95 -2.26 -19.33
C GLN A 84 16.15 -0.99 -19.05
N THR A 85 15.90 -0.14 -20.06
CA THR A 85 15.12 1.09 -19.84
C THR A 85 13.68 0.82 -19.40
N ARG A 86 13.11 -0.34 -19.75
CA ARG A 86 11.78 -0.76 -19.27
C ARG A 86 11.84 -1.27 -17.84
N VAL A 87 12.87 -2.07 -17.52
CA VAL A 87 13.12 -2.53 -16.15
C VAL A 87 13.26 -1.32 -15.22
N ASP A 88 14.12 -0.37 -15.57
CA ASP A 88 14.35 0.84 -14.78
C ASP A 88 13.05 1.66 -14.61
N ALA A 89 12.21 1.73 -15.64
CA ALA A 89 10.93 2.46 -15.59
C ALA A 89 9.92 1.76 -14.66
N ILE A 90 9.83 0.43 -14.72
CA ILE A 90 8.93 -0.35 -13.88
C ILE A 90 9.37 -0.27 -12.41
N GLU A 91 10.68 -0.40 -12.14
CA GLU A 91 11.21 -0.24 -10.78
C GLU A 91 10.98 1.17 -10.23
N ALA A 92 11.24 2.20 -11.04
CA ALA A 92 11.01 3.59 -10.64
C ALA A 92 9.53 3.86 -10.36
N ALA A 93 8.61 3.33 -11.17
CA ALA A 93 7.18 3.50 -10.96
C ALA A 93 6.68 2.77 -9.71
N ARG A 94 7.14 1.54 -9.46
CA ARG A 94 6.84 0.80 -8.23
C ARG A 94 7.34 1.54 -6.99
N LYS A 95 8.57 2.06 -7.06
CA LYS A 95 9.15 2.85 -5.97
C LYS A 95 8.33 4.13 -5.73
N ALA A 96 8.00 4.86 -6.78
CA ALA A 96 7.19 6.07 -6.68
C ALA A 96 5.79 5.79 -6.10
N LYS A 97 5.17 4.67 -6.48
CA LYS A 97 3.89 4.22 -5.91
C LYS A 97 4.01 3.90 -4.42
N ALA A 98 5.05 3.17 -4.01
CA ALA A 98 5.31 2.89 -2.61
C ALA A 98 5.60 4.17 -1.79
N GLU A 99 6.31 5.14 -2.37
CA GLU A 99 6.54 6.46 -1.77
C GLU A 99 5.22 7.26 -1.68
N GLN A 100 4.37 7.19 -2.69
CA GLN A 100 3.05 7.83 -2.68
C GLN A 100 2.12 7.19 -1.64
N GLU A 101 2.06 5.86 -1.55
CA GLU A 101 1.29 5.15 -0.51
C GLU A 101 1.81 5.48 0.90
N GLN A 102 3.14 5.63 1.05
CA GLN A 102 3.73 6.08 2.30
C GLN A 102 3.39 7.55 2.62
N GLN A 103 3.33 8.42 1.61
CA GLN A 103 2.99 9.84 1.76
C GLN A 103 1.50 10.04 2.04
N ASP A 104 0.62 9.30 1.36
CA ASP A 104 -0.83 9.29 1.56
C ASP A 104 -1.16 8.84 2.99
N ALA A 105 -0.45 7.82 3.47
CA ALA A 105 -0.52 7.43 4.87
C ALA A 105 0.01 8.52 5.83
N LEU A 106 0.83 9.47 5.39
CA LEU A 106 1.37 10.53 6.26
C LEU A 106 0.58 11.85 6.20
N ASP A 107 -0.46 11.97 5.37
CA ASP A 107 -1.24 13.22 5.23
C ASP A 107 -2.37 13.35 6.28
N HIS A 108 -2.61 12.33 7.10
CA HIS A 108 -3.63 12.39 8.14
C HIS A 108 -3.07 13.07 9.40
N THR A 109 -3.60 14.25 9.70
CA THR A 109 -3.40 14.91 10.99
C THR A 109 -4.52 14.48 11.92
N TYR A 110 -4.19 14.08 13.14
CA TYR A 110 -5.14 13.74 14.18
C TYR A 110 -5.01 14.75 15.32
N VAL A 111 -6.14 15.21 15.86
CA VAL A 111 -6.16 15.97 17.11
C VAL A 111 -6.33 14.97 18.24
N VAL A 112 -5.26 14.81 19.02
CA VAL A 112 -5.30 14.01 20.24
C VAL A 112 -5.64 14.92 21.41
N THR A 113 -6.73 14.61 22.10
CA THR A 113 -7.13 15.28 23.33
C THR A 113 -6.77 14.38 24.50
N TYR A 114 -5.92 14.86 25.42
CA TYR A 114 -5.53 14.11 26.62
C TYR A 114 -5.58 15.02 27.86
N LYS A 115 -5.70 14.42 29.06
CA LYS A 115 -5.48 15.14 30.32
C LYS A 115 -4.01 15.10 30.69
N ASP A 116 -3.41 16.24 31.00
CA ASP A 116 -2.05 16.27 31.54
C ASP A 116 -2.02 15.88 33.03
N ALA A 117 -0.83 15.84 33.64
CA ALA A 117 -0.65 15.49 35.04
C ALA A 117 -1.33 16.47 36.02
N ALA A 118 -1.62 17.70 35.62
CA ALA A 118 -2.41 18.66 36.38
C ALA A 118 -3.93 18.43 36.25
N GLY A 119 -4.36 17.59 35.30
CA GLY A 119 -5.75 17.30 35.00
C GLY A 119 -6.38 18.28 34.00
N ASP A 120 -5.58 19.14 33.37
CA ASP A 120 -6.04 20.05 32.33
C ASP A 120 -6.14 19.33 30.97
N GLU A 121 -7.14 19.70 30.18
CA GLU A 121 -7.32 19.16 28.83
C GLU A 121 -6.32 19.81 27.87
N VAL A 122 -5.50 18.99 27.22
CA VAL A 122 -4.51 19.40 26.23
C VAL A 122 -4.85 18.78 24.88
N LYS A 123 -4.78 19.59 23.82
CA LYS A 123 -4.99 19.17 22.44
C LYS A 123 -3.70 19.31 21.66
N VAL A 124 -3.30 18.25 20.97
CA VAL A 124 -2.11 18.23 20.14
C VAL A 124 -2.44 17.70 18.76
N ASP A 125 -2.01 18.43 17.72
CA ASP A 125 -2.01 17.92 16.35
C ASP A 125 -0.87 16.89 16.23
N TYR A 126 -1.21 15.69 15.78
CA TYR A 126 -0.30 14.57 15.58
C TYR A 126 -0.44 14.02 14.17
N ILE A 127 0.67 13.90 13.46
CA ILE A 127 0.69 13.33 12.11
C ILE A 127 0.86 11.82 12.25
N GLY A 128 -0.10 11.05 11.73
CA GLY A 128 -0.12 9.59 11.87
C GLY A 128 -0.77 8.91 10.67
N ARG A 129 -0.60 7.59 10.56
CA ARG A 129 -1.20 6.81 9.47
C ARG A 129 -2.65 6.48 9.67
N ASP A 130 -3.00 6.17 10.90
CA ASP A 130 -4.33 5.76 11.30
C ASP A 130 -4.49 6.00 12.81
N VAL A 131 -5.74 6.01 13.28
CA VAL A 131 -6.08 6.23 14.69
C VAL A 131 -5.40 5.20 15.60
N ASP A 132 -5.24 3.94 15.19
CA ASP A 132 -4.60 2.91 16.02
C ASP A 132 -3.12 3.22 16.23
N GLN A 133 -2.39 3.63 15.20
CA GLN A 133 -0.98 4.05 15.34
C GLN A 133 -0.84 5.28 16.25
N VAL A 134 -1.74 6.25 16.14
CA VAL A 134 -1.76 7.42 17.03
C VAL A 134 -2.02 6.98 18.47
N ARG A 135 -2.95 6.05 18.69
CA ARG A 135 -3.24 5.51 20.03
C ARG A 135 -2.10 4.68 20.59
N GLU A 136 -1.34 3.94 19.79
CA GLU A 136 -0.13 3.23 20.26
C GLU A 136 0.97 4.22 20.68
N ALA A 137 1.18 5.26 19.87
CA ALA A 137 2.17 6.30 20.15
C ALA A 137 1.85 7.07 21.44
N PHE A 138 0.58 7.42 21.65
CA PHE A 138 0.13 8.10 22.87
C PHE A 138 -0.13 7.16 24.04
N GLY A 139 -0.51 5.90 23.82
CA GLY A 139 -0.65 4.90 24.89
C GLY A 139 0.68 4.63 25.59
N SER A 140 1.78 4.63 24.82
CA SER A 140 3.13 4.68 25.39
C SER A 140 3.33 5.95 26.22
N ALA A 141 2.83 7.10 25.76
CA ALA A 141 2.93 8.36 26.49
C ALA A 141 2.05 8.41 27.76
N GLU A 142 0.92 7.70 27.82
CA GLU A 142 0.09 7.54 29.03
C GLU A 142 0.89 6.86 30.15
N GLU A 143 1.68 5.83 29.82
CA GLU A 143 2.58 5.16 30.76
C GLU A 143 3.73 6.06 31.22
N TYR A 144 4.25 6.95 30.37
CA TYR A 144 5.40 7.80 30.68
C TYR A 144 5.04 9.14 31.34
N LEU A 145 3.89 9.73 31.00
CA LEU A 145 3.48 11.07 31.41
C LEU A 145 2.28 11.08 32.38
N GLY A 146 1.63 9.93 32.61
CA GLY A 146 0.40 9.86 33.39
C GLY A 146 -0.77 10.59 32.72
N ALA A 147 -0.70 10.76 31.40
CA ALA A 147 -1.75 11.35 30.61
C ALA A 147 -2.88 10.32 30.37
N GLU A 148 -4.14 10.77 30.34
CA GLU A 148 -5.28 9.94 29.94
C GLU A 148 -5.78 10.44 28.58
N ILE A 149 -5.72 9.62 27.53
CA ILE A 149 -6.26 9.97 26.22
C ILE A 149 -7.80 10.00 26.32
N LEU A 150 -8.38 11.15 26.01
CA LEU A 150 -9.83 11.34 25.99
C LEU A 150 -10.40 11.03 24.60
N THR A 151 -9.84 11.64 23.55
CA THR A 151 -10.28 11.43 22.16
C THR A 151 -9.10 11.51 21.19
N VAL A 152 -9.25 10.83 20.05
CA VAL A 152 -8.39 10.96 18.88
C VAL A 152 -9.30 11.22 17.70
N ASP A 153 -9.30 12.46 17.20
CA ASP A 153 -10.18 12.90 16.13
C ASP A 153 -9.34 13.16 14.88
N GLU A 154 -9.71 12.58 13.74
CA GLU A 154 -9.03 12.86 12.47
C GLU A 154 -9.39 14.27 11.99
N LYS A 155 -8.36 15.07 11.74
CA LYS A 155 -8.48 16.39 11.12
C LYS A 155 -8.23 16.21 9.63
N LEU A 156 -9.32 16.02 8.89
CA LEU A 156 -9.30 16.09 7.44
C LEU A 156 -8.80 17.49 7.05
N THR A 157 -7.62 17.55 6.42
CA THR A 157 -6.98 18.76 5.90
C THR A 157 -7.76 19.29 4.71
N GLY A 158 -8.96 19.82 4.96
CA GLY A 158 -9.88 20.33 3.94
C GLY A 158 -10.89 21.36 4.43
N GLU A 159 -10.98 21.63 5.74
CA GLU A 159 -11.72 22.80 6.22
C GLU A 159 -10.80 24.02 6.17
N PRO A 160 -11.13 25.07 5.38
CA PRO A 160 -10.39 26.30 5.42
C PRO A 160 -10.45 26.83 6.84
N THR A 161 -9.30 27.06 7.46
CA THR A 161 -9.21 27.94 8.62
C THR A 161 -9.59 29.35 8.17
N GLU A 162 -10.89 29.64 8.14
CA GLU A 162 -11.38 30.99 8.40
C GLU A 162 -11.01 31.29 9.86
N GLN A 163 -9.87 31.96 10.04
CA GLN A 163 -9.66 32.77 11.23
C GLN A 163 -9.58 34.23 10.81
N ALA A 164 -10.58 34.95 11.32
CA ALA A 164 -10.84 36.37 11.23
C ALA A 164 -9.86 37.23 12.03
#